data_AF-A0A7S3IXG8-F1
#
_entry.id   AF-A0A7S3IXG8-F1
#
_cell.length_a   1.000
_cell.length_b   1.000
_cell.length_c   1.000
_cell.angle_alpha   90.00
_cell.angle_beta   90.00
_cell.angle_gamma   90.00
#
_symmetry.space_group_name_H-M   'P 1'
#
loop_
_entity.id
_entity.type
_entity.pdbx_description
1 polymer ?
#
loop_
_entity_poly.entity_id
_entity_poly.type
_entity_poly.pdbx_seq_one_letter_code
_entity_poly.pdbx_strand_id
1 'polypeptide(L)'
;MKDYAHANPHFSAIALRYFNPIGAHPSGLIGESPNDIPNNLMPYIMRVANGHLPFLGVFGDDYNTVDGTGVRDYIHVMDLAKGHTAALKKEDELKGYNVFNLGTGRGTSVLELVHAFEKASGVPVKYEIQ
;
A
#
# COMPACT_ATOMS: atom_id res chain seq x y z
N MET A 1 17.76 1.75 -16.01
CA MET A 1 16.98 2.95 -16.41
C MET A 1 17.74 4.24 -16.19
N LYS A 2 18.30 4.51 -14.99
CA LYS A 2 19.11 5.71 -14.72
C LYS A 2 20.27 5.89 -15.71
N ASP A 3 21.13 4.88 -15.86
CA ASP A 3 22.30 4.96 -16.74
C ASP A 3 21.92 5.10 -18.22
N TYR A 4 20.80 4.47 -18.61
CA TYR A 4 20.27 4.58 -19.96
C TYR A 4 19.76 6.00 -20.27
N ALA A 5 19.02 6.63 -19.35
CA ALA A 5 18.56 8.01 -19.51
C ALA A 5 19.73 9.01 -19.50
N HIS A 6 20.81 8.70 -18.77
CA HIS A 6 22.04 9.50 -18.80
C HIS A 6 22.77 9.39 -20.14
N ALA A 7 22.85 8.18 -20.71
CA ALA A 7 23.47 7.94 -22.01
C ALA A 7 22.63 8.43 -23.21
N ASN A 8 21.30 8.58 -23.05
CA ASN A 8 20.36 8.93 -24.11
C ASN A 8 19.54 10.18 -23.72
N PRO A 9 19.99 11.41 -24.04
CA PRO A 9 19.35 12.65 -23.59
C PRO A 9 17.89 12.87 -24.04
N HIS A 10 17.45 12.16 -25.09
CA HIS A 10 16.06 12.19 -25.57
C HIS A 10 15.13 11.23 -24.81
N PHE A 11 15.68 10.33 -24.01
CA PHE A 11 14.92 9.40 -23.19
C PHE A 11 14.71 9.98 -21.79
N SER A 12 13.45 9.99 -21.34
CA SER A 12 13.09 10.37 -19.97
C SER A 12 12.33 9.24 -19.31
N ALA A 13 12.56 9.05 -18.01
CA ALA A 13 11.89 8.03 -17.22
C ALA A 13 11.56 8.58 -15.83
N ILE A 14 10.36 8.26 -15.36
CA ILE A 14 9.88 8.59 -14.01
C ILE A 14 9.71 7.28 -13.25
N ALA A 15 10.52 7.08 -12.21
CA ALA A 15 10.41 5.95 -11.30
C ALA A 15 9.55 6.36 -10.09
N LEU A 16 8.33 5.85 -10.04
CA LEU A 16 7.44 6.03 -8.91
C LEU A 16 7.64 4.86 -7.94
N ARG A 17 8.15 5.15 -6.74
CA ARG A 17 8.40 4.17 -5.68
C ARG A 17 7.21 4.13 -4.74
N TYR A 18 6.46 3.03 -4.78
CA TYR A 18 5.25 2.88 -3.97
C TYR A 18 5.61 2.41 -2.58
N PHE A 19 4.85 2.89 -1.60
CA PHE A 19 4.81 2.30 -0.27
C PHE A 19 3.82 1.13 -0.27
N ASN A 20 2.82 1.14 0.62
CA ASN A 20 1.89 0.02 0.77
C ASN A 20 0.50 0.42 0.22
N PRO A 21 0.21 0.16 -1.07
CA PRO A 21 -1.09 0.47 -1.63
C PRO A 21 -2.18 -0.39 -0.99
N ILE A 22 -3.27 0.25 -0.58
CA ILE A 22 -4.47 -0.41 -0.04
C ILE A 22 -5.74 0.27 -0.56
N GLY A 23 -6.90 -0.32 -0.25
CA GLY A 23 -8.20 0.20 -0.65
C GLY A 23 -8.66 -0.30 -2.01
N ALA A 24 -9.68 0.34 -2.55
CA ALA A 24 -10.36 -0.09 -3.76
C ALA A 24 -10.93 1.14 -4.50
N HIS A 25 -11.48 0.92 -5.69
CA HIS A 25 -12.23 1.98 -6.35
C HIS A 25 -13.52 2.27 -5.55
N PRO A 26 -13.92 3.54 -5.36
CA PRO A 26 -15.07 3.92 -4.52
C PRO A 26 -16.42 3.37 -5.01
N SER A 27 -16.52 2.91 -6.26
CA SER A 27 -17.71 2.20 -6.73
C SER A 27 -17.91 0.83 -6.10
N GLY A 28 -16.88 0.26 -5.44
CA GLY A 28 -16.90 -1.09 -4.90
C GLY A 28 -16.83 -2.22 -5.96
N LEU A 29 -16.74 -1.87 -7.25
CA LEU A 29 -16.75 -2.85 -8.35
C LEU A 29 -15.38 -3.47 -8.65
N ILE A 30 -14.30 -2.76 -8.32
CA ILE A 30 -12.92 -3.22 -8.55
C ILE A 30 -12.07 -2.95 -7.31
N GLY A 31 -11.23 -3.92 -6.97
CA GLY A 31 -10.32 -3.90 -5.84
C GLY A 31 -9.33 -5.06 -5.91
N GLU A 32 -8.45 -5.16 -4.93
CA GLU A 32 -7.49 -6.26 -4.84
C GLU A 32 -8.23 -7.59 -4.56
N SER A 33 -8.04 -8.58 -5.43
CA SER A 33 -8.68 -9.90 -5.30
C SER A 33 -7.66 -11.00 -5.63
N PRO A 34 -6.72 -11.30 -4.71
CA PRO A 34 -5.72 -12.35 -4.92
C PRO A 34 -6.38 -13.73 -4.92
N ASN A 35 -5.96 -14.59 -5.84
CA ASN A 35 -6.49 -15.96 -5.98
C ASN A 35 -6.02 -16.88 -4.85
N ASP A 36 -4.78 -16.68 -4.37
CA ASP A 36 -4.17 -17.46 -3.30
C ASP A 36 -4.36 -16.79 -1.92
N ILE A 37 -3.84 -17.44 -0.87
CA ILE A 37 -3.73 -16.82 0.45
C ILE A 37 -2.88 -15.55 0.29
N PRO A 38 -3.40 -14.37 0.66
CA PRO A 38 -2.67 -13.13 0.46
C PRO A 38 -1.39 -13.10 1.29
N ASN A 39 -0.32 -12.52 0.74
CA ASN A 39 0.88 -12.19 1.52
C ASN A 39 0.79 -10.78 2.14
N ASN A 40 -0.09 -9.93 1.60
CA ASN A 40 -0.26 -8.54 2.04
C ASN A 40 -1.31 -8.45 3.16
N LEU A 41 -1.08 -7.52 4.08
CA LEU A 41 -1.90 -7.35 5.29
C LEU A 41 -3.37 -7.06 5.00
N MET A 42 -3.66 -6.10 4.11
CA MET A 42 -5.03 -5.63 3.89
C MET A 42 -5.96 -6.71 3.28
N PRO A 43 -5.58 -7.43 2.21
CA PRO A 43 -6.40 -8.55 1.74
C PRO A 43 -6.52 -9.68 2.75
N TYR A 44 -5.49 -9.92 3.59
CA TYR A 44 -5.57 -10.93 4.65
C TYR A 44 -6.61 -10.55 5.70
N ILE A 45 -6.61 -9.29 6.17
CA ILE A 45 -7.64 -8.72 7.05
C ILE A 45 -9.03 -8.96 6.45
N MET A 46 -9.21 -8.67 5.15
CA MET A 46 -10.50 -8.89 4.47
C MET A 46 -10.91 -10.37 4.42
N ARG A 47 -9.96 -11.29 4.23
CA ARG A 47 -10.24 -12.74 4.24
C ARG A 47 -10.70 -13.21 5.62
N VAL A 48 -10.11 -12.68 6.69
CA VAL A 48 -10.54 -12.96 8.07
C VAL A 48 -11.91 -12.37 8.34
N ALA A 49 -12.12 -11.09 7.99
CA ALA A 49 -13.41 -10.42 8.18
C ALA A 49 -14.56 -11.11 7.44
N ASN A 50 -14.29 -11.65 6.24
CA ASN A 50 -15.26 -12.41 5.44
C ASN A 50 -15.33 -13.89 5.83
N GLY A 51 -14.66 -14.33 6.90
CA GLY A 51 -14.71 -15.70 7.42
C GLY A 51 -13.98 -16.76 6.58
N HIS A 52 -13.20 -16.35 5.57
CA HIS A 52 -12.39 -17.28 4.78
C HIS A 52 -11.14 -17.77 5.52
N LEU A 53 -10.65 -16.99 6.49
CA LEU A 53 -9.53 -17.35 7.36
C LEU A 53 -9.94 -17.16 8.82
N PRO A 54 -9.45 -18.02 9.74
CA PRO A 54 -9.91 -18.01 11.13
C PRO A 54 -9.39 -16.80 11.94
N PHE A 55 -8.17 -16.35 11.64
CA PHE A 55 -7.51 -15.22 12.29
C PHE A 55 -6.39 -14.66 11.39
N LEU A 56 -5.97 -13.43 11.69
CA LEU A 56 -4.78 -12.78 11.14
C LEU A 56 -3.56 -13.09 12.02
N GLY A 57 -2.46 -13.57 11.43
CA GLY A 57 -1.17 -13.63 12.13
C GLY A 57 -0.51 -12.25 12.17
N VAL A 58 -0.19 -11.76 13.37
CA VAL A 58 0.55 -10.52 13.61
C VAL A 58 1.97 -10.90 14.01
N PHE A 59 2.93 -10.69 13.10
CA PHE A 59 4.31 -11.13 13.28
C PHE A 59 5.14 -10.07 14.02
N GLY A 60 5.45 -10.36 15.29
CA GLY A 60 6.24 -9.49 16.17
C GLY A 60 5.43 -8.40 16.87
N ASP A 61 5.67 -8.30 18.18
CA ASP A 61 5.12 -7.30 19.11
C ASP A 61 6.22 -6.59 19.93
N ASP A 62 7.49 -6.75 19.53
CA ASP A 62 8.66 -6.24 20.23
C ASP A 62 9.43 -5.18 19.42
N TYR A 63 8.86 -4.69 18.31
CA TYR A 63 9.44 -3.56 17.59
C TYR A 63 9.38 -2.28 18.43
N ASN A 64 10.35 -1.39 18.24
CA ASN A 64 10.34 -0.06 18.85
C ASN A 64 9.34 0.87 18.15
N THR A 65 8.05 0.55 18.26
CA THR A 65 6.91 1.25 17.66
C THR A 65 5.82 1.49 18.71
N VAL A 66 4.75 2.20 18.36
CA VAL A 66 3.71 2.65 19.31
C VAL A 66 2.99 1.50 20.05
N ASP A 67 2.89 0.33 19.42
CA ASP A 67 2.18 -0.84 19.93
C ASP A 67 2.97 -2.14 19.76
N GLY A 68 4.28 -2.04 19.49
CA GLY A 68 5.15 -3.18 19.29
C GLY A 68 5.07 -3.82 17.91
N THR A 69 4.08 -3.46 17.08
CA THR A 69 3.88 -4.08 15.76
C THR A 69 4.50 -3.28 14.62
N GLY A 70 4.67 -3.91 13.45
CA GLY A 70 5.29 -3.29 12.28
C GLY A 70 4.53 -2.04 11.79
N VAL A 71 5.26 -0.94 11.56
CA VAL A 71 4.70 0.32 11.05
C VAL A 71 4.98 0.48 9.55
N ARG A 72 3.96 0.87 8.78
CA ARG A 72 4.04 1.08 7.33
C ARG A 72 3.26 2.32 6.90
N ASP A 73 3.69 2.93 5.80
CA ASP A 73 2.93 3.99 5.13
C ASP A 73 1.94 3.35 4.15
N TYR A 74 0.65 3.46 4.46
CA TYR A 74 -0.43 2.94 3.62
C TYR A 74 -1.03 4.05 2.78
N ILE A 75 -0.98 3.88 1.46
CA ILE A 75 -1.51 4.84 0.49
C ILE A 75 -2.77 4.28 -0.18
N HIS A 76 -3.80 5.10 -0.34
CA HIS A 76 -4.99 4.66 -1.05
C HIS A 76 -4.69 4.44 -2.54
N VAL A 77 -5.10 3.30 -3.11
CA VAL A 77 -4.78 2.90 -4.49
C VAL A 77 -5.25 3.93 -5.53
N MET A 78 -6.35 4.64 -5.26
CA MET A 78 -6.81 5.72 -6.14
C MET A 78 -5.90 6.95 -6.14
N ASP A 79 -5.23 7.26 -5.03
CA ASP A 79 -4.24 8.34 -5.01
C ASP A 79 -2.96 7.92 -5.71
N LEU A 80 -2.60 6.64 -5.61
CA LEU A 80 -1.52 6.08 -6.40
C LEU A 80 -1.80 6.17 -7.91
N ALA A 81 -3.03 5.87 -8.34
CA ALA A 81 -3.46 6.03 -9.72
C ALA A 81 -3.38 7.49 -10.18
N LYS A 82 -3.84 8.45 -9.36
CA LYS A 82 -3.67 9.89 -9.63
C LYS A 82 -2.20 10.29 -9.74
N GLY A 83 -1.34 9.70 -8.91
CA GLY A 83 0.12 9.91 -8.96
C GLY A 83 0.71 9.55 -10.33
N HIS A 84 0.24 8.48 -10.95
CA HIS A 84 0.64 8.13 -12.32
C HIS A 84 0.17 9.17 -13.34
N THR A 85 -1.10 9.59 -13.26
CA THR A 85 -1.64 10.64 -14.15
C THR A 85 -0.87 11.96 -13.99
N ALA A 86 -0.49 12.31 -12.76
CA ALA A 86 0.32 13.50 -12.49
C ALA A 86 1.74 13.39 -13.07
N ALA A 87 2.37 12.21 -12.97
CA ALA A 87 3.67 11.95 -13.58
C ALA A 87 3.63 12.10 -15.11
N LEU A 88 2.62 11.52 -15.76
CA LEU A 88 2.42 11.64 -17.21
C LEU A 88 2.20 13.10 -17.64
N LYS A 89 1.38 13.87 -16.91
CA LYS A 89 1.18 15.29 -17.19
C LYS A 89 2.45 16.15 -17.09
N LYS A 90 3.51 15.63 -16.47
CA LYS A 90 4.79 16.29 -16.27
C LYS A 90 5.90 15.71 -17.16
N GLU A 91 5.59 14.79 -18.07
CA GLU A 91 6.60 14.10 -18.89
C GLU A 91 7.43 15.05 -19.77
N ASP A 92 6.81 16.12 -20.27
CA ASP A 92 7.51 17.12 -21.09
C ASP A 92 8.44 18.02 -20.26
N GLU A 93 8.12 18.24 -18.99
CA GLU A 93 8.90 19.09 -18.07
C GLU A 93 10.06 18.31 -17.43
N LEU A 94 9.86 17.01 -17.17
CA LEU A 94 10.80 16.17 -16.43
C LEU A 94 11.73 15.42 -17.39
N LYS A 95 12.97 15.93 -17.55
CA LYS A 95 13.99 15.30 -18.39
C LYS A 95 14.86 14.31 -17.61
N GLY A 96 15.39 13.32 -18.32
CA GLY A 96 16.30 12.31 -17.75
C GLY A 96 15.58 11.36 -16.80
N TYR A 97 16.27 10.94 -15.73
CA TYR A 97 15.74 9.98 -14.77
C TYR A 97 15.28 10.66 -13.48
N ASN A 98 13.97 10.67 -13.26
CA ASN A 98 13.33 11.29 -12.10
C ASN A 98 12.76 10.22 -11.17
N VAL A 99 12.84 10.44 -9.87
CA VAL A 99 12.42 9.47 -8.86
C VAL A 99 11.51 10.16 -7.85
N PHE A 100 10.34 9.58 -7.62
CA PHE A 100 9.40 10.08 -6.62
C PHE A 100 8.89 8.94 -5.74
N ASN A 101 8.79 9.23 -4.46
CA ASN A 101 8.13 8.38 -3.49
C ASN A 101 6.63 8.70 -3.51
N LEU A 102 5.78 7.68 -3.66
CA LEU A 102 4.33 7.81 -3.55
C LEU A 102 3.84 7.11 -2.27
N GLY A 103 3.65 7.93 -1.24
CA GLY A 103 3.17 7.55 0.08
C GLY A 103 2.43 8.72 0.72
N THR A 104 1.87 8.51 1.91
CA THR A 104 1.17 9.55 2.68
C THR A 104 2.12 10.33 3.59
N GLY A 105 3.31 9.78 3.86
CA GLY A 105 4.25 10.27 4.86
C GLY A 105 3.86 9.92 6.30
N ARG A 106 2.77 9.18 6.50
CA ARG A 106 2.28 8.77 7.81
C ARG A 106 2.44 7.26 8.00
N GLY A 107 3.18 6.88 9.03
CA GLY A 107 3.23 5.50 9.49
C GLY A 107 1.93 5.12 10.21
N THR A 108 1.47 3.89 9.97
CA THR A 108 0.38 3.22 10.69
C THR A 108 0.87 1.82 11.05
N SER A 109 0.65 1.40 12.29
CA SER A 109 0.98 0.05 12.75
C SER A 109 0.02 -1.01 12.19
N VAL A 110 0.34 -2.29 12.40
CA VAL A 110 -0.55 -3.41 12.03
C VAL A 110 -1.87 -3.30 12.79
N LEU A 111 -1.82 -3.09 14.11
CA LEU A 111 -3.03 -3.03 14.93
C LEU A 111 -3.84 -1.76 14.70
N GLU A 112 -3.19 -0.62 14.45
CA GLU A 112 -3.89 0.60 14.04
C GLU A 112 -4.68 0.37 12.74
N LEU A 113 -4.11 -0.36 11.76
CA LEU A 113 -4.82 -0.69 10.52
C LEU A 113 -5.99 -1.66 10.77
N VAL A 114 -5.80 -2.68 11.61
CA VAL A 114 -6.87 -3.62 12.00
C VAL A 114 -8.03 -2.86 12.62
N HIS A 115 -7.78 -2.02 13.62
CA HIS A 115 -8.82 -1.22 14.28
C HIS A 115 -9.49 -0.21 13.34
N ALA A 116 -8.74 0.40 12.42
CA ALA A 116 -9.32 1.26 11.40
C ALA A 116 -10.28 0.49 10.49
N PHE A 117 -9.93 -0.74 10.10
CA PHE A 117 -10.81 -1.61 9.32
C PHE A 117 -12.05 -2.03 10.09
N GLU A 118 -11.92 -2.47 11.34
CA GLU A 118 -13.05 -2.86 12.19
C GLU A 118 -14.03 -1.69 12.36
N LYS A 119 -13.51 -0.48 12.60
CA LYS A 119 -14.31 0.74 12.70
C LYS A 119 -15.04 1.08 11.39
N ALA A 120 -14.39 0.89 10.24
CA ALA A 120 -14.97 1.21 8.94
C ALA A 120 -16.00 0.17 8.47
N SER A 121 -15.78 -1.11 8.78
CA SER A 121 -16.60 -2.23 8.33
C SER A 121 -17.70 -2.64 9.31
N GLY A 122 -17.51 -2.35 10.61
CA GLY A 122 -18.34 -2.90 11.68
C GLY A 122 -18.11 -4.40 11.94
N VAL A 123 -17.10 -5.00 11.33
CA VAL A 123 -16.79 -6.44 11.44
C VAL A 123 -15.52 -6.62 12.28
N PRO A 124 -15.56 -7.40 13.37
CA PRO A 124 -14.36 -7.68 14.16
C PRO A 124 -13.39 -8.56 13.39
N VAL A 125 -12.09 -8.32 13.57
CA VAL A 125 -11.01 -9.07 12.93
C VAL A 125 -10.23 -9.80 14.01
N LYS A 126 -10.38 -11.12 14.05
CA LYS A 126 -9.59 -11.95 14.96
C LYS A 126 -8.13 -11.94 14.53
N TYR A 127 -7.21 -11.78 15.48
CA TYR A 127 -5.78 -11.87 15.22
C TYR A 127 -5.06 -12.58 16.37
N GLU A 128 -3.89 -13.13 16.06
CA GLU A 128 -2.97 -13.76 17.02
C GLU A 128 -1.58 -13.17 16.82
N ILE A 129 -0.92 -12.81 17.92
CA ILE A 129 0.48 -12.36 17.91
C ILE A 129 1.38 -13.60 17.87
N GLN A 130 2.37 -13.59 16.98
CA GLN A 130 3.33 -14.68 16.73
C GLN A 130 4.77 -14.25 16.92
#